data_AF-A0A0R2Q1E9-F1
#
_entry.id   AF-A0A0R2Q1E9-F1
#
_cell.length_a   1.000
_cell.length_b   1.000
_cell.length_c   1.000
_cell.angle_alpha   90.00
_cell.angle_beta   90.00
_cell.angle_gamma   90.00
#
_symmetry.space_group_name_H-M   'P 1'
#
loop_
_entity.id
_entity.type
_entity.pdbx_description
1 polymer ?
#
loop_
_entity_poly.entity_id
_entity_poly.type
_entity_poly.pdbx_seq_one_letter_code
_entity_poly.pdbx_strand_id
1 'polypeptide(L)'
;MISRRQFVTGTLATFGFGGSLSFLTACSTGPSASTDELFQVVQRFPQVLVPGEVRLPISLAHQAGMLGTTSGIDLPVELRATLVNSETGEVVVESAVATRHDANIDPPYWPFRMTVSDVGIYLLIVEGGTPEGAGVQIMDPASISVPLIGAALPGFDTPTS
;
A
#
# COMPACT_ATOMS: atom_id res chain seq x y z
N MET A 1 36.62 -21.56 31.09
CA MET A 1 37.39 -21.31 29.85
C MET A 1 37.90 -19.89 29.89
N ILE A 2 39.21 -19.73 29.79
CA ILE A 2 39.96 -18.49 30.03
C ILE A 2 40.54 -18.00 28.70
N SER A 3 40.74 -16.69 28.61
CA SER A 3 41.91 -16.03 28.00
C SER A 3 41.58 -14.95 26.97
N ARG A 4 42.20 -13.81 27.22
CA ARG A 4 42.18 -12.55 26.47
C ARG A 4 43.41 -12.49 25.54
N ARG A 5 43.36 -11.51 24.61
CA ARG A 5 44.44 -10.88 23.81
C ARG A 5 44.65 -11.47 22.41
N GLN A 6 45.08 -10.76 21.37
CA GLN A 6 45.24 -9.35 20.95
C GLN A 6 45.84 -9.43 19.52
N PHE A 7 45.86 -8.30 18.80
CA PHE A 7 46.76 -7.91 17.70
C PHE A 7 46.52 -8.50 16.30
N VAL A 8 46.11 -7.62 15.37
CA VAL A 8 46.96 -7.33 14.20
C VAL A 8 46.99 -5.81 14.00
N THR A 9 48.14 -5.23 14.31
CA THR A 9 48.60 -3.94 13.77
C THR A 9 49.21 -4.24 12.39
N GLY A 10 48.73 -3.57 11.34
CA GLY A 10 49.35 -3.55 10.02
C GLY A 10 49.66 -2.12 9.61
N THR A 11 50.93 -1.75 9.68
CA THR A 11 51.47 -0.43 9.28
C THR A 11 52.00 -0.49 7.84
N LEU A 12 52.00 0.67 7.17
CA LEU A 12 52.73 1.08 5.94
C LEU A 12 51.98 0.94 4.60
N ALA A 13 51.66 2.07 3.97
CA ALA A 13 52.58 2.70 3.01
C ALA A 13 52.03 4.06 2.51
N THR A 14 52.83 5.11 2.69
CA THR A 14 52.68 6.40 2.00
C THR A 14 53.12 6.24 0.56
N PHE A 15 52.25 6.55 -0.39
CA PHE A 15 52.63 6.97 -1.74
C PHE A 15 51.78 8.17 -2.14
N GLY A 16 52.44 9.31 -2.34
CA GLY A 16 51.82 10.48 -2.94
C GLY A 16 51.64 10.28 -4.43
N PHE A 17 50.47 10.64 -4.94
CA PHE A 17 50.28 10.99 -6.33
C PHE A 17 49.21 12.07 -6.42
N GLY A 18 49.55 13.17 -7.07
CA GLY A 18 48.66 14.30 -7.33
C GLY A 18 47.56 13.89 -8.30
N GLY A 19 46.35 14.37 -8.02
CA GLY A 19 45.19 14.20 -8.88
C GLY A 19 44.04 14.99 -8.30
N SER A 20 43.77 16.15 -8.91
CA SER A 20 42.64 17.01 -8.61
C SER A 20 41.33 16.23 -8.79
N LEU A 21 40.70 15.84 -7.69
CA LEU A 21 39.33 15.34 -7.69
C LEU A 21 38.46 16.40 -7.03
N SER A 22 37.86 17.25 -7.87
CA SER A 22 36.69 18.04 -7.51
C SER A 22 35.57 17.05 -7.17
N PHE A 23 35.44 16.68 -5.90
CA PHE A 23 34.21 16.09 -5.41
C PHE A 23 33.14 17.18 -5.54
N LEU A 24 32.26 17.03 -6.51
CA LEU A 24 30.96 17.70 -6.50
C LEU A 24 30.22 17.16 -5.28
N THR A 25 30.46 17.80 -4.14
CA THR A 25 29.57 17.75 -3.00
C THR A 25 28.26 18.37 -3.47
N ALA A 26 27.38 17.53 -3.99
CA ALA A 26 25.97 17.84 -4.15
C ALA A 26 25.36 17.87 -2.74
N CYS A 27 25.62 18.94 -1.99
CA CYS A 27 24.76 19.34 -0.90
C CYS A 27 23.50 19.97 -1.52
N SER A 28 22.62 19.13 -2.07
CA SER A 28 21.23 19.53 -2.24
C SER A 28 20.55 19.42 -0.88
N THR A 29 20.92 20.29 0.04
CA THR A 29 20.10 20.63 1.21
C THR A 29 19.09 21.67 0.73
N GLY A 30 18.09 21.19 -0.01
CA GLY A 30 16.80 21.85 -0.05
C GLY A 30 15.95 21.23 1.04
N PRO A 31 15.23 22.01 1.87
CA PRO A 31 14.16 21.46 2.68
C PRO A 31 13.00 21.17 1.74
N SER A 32 13.07 20.04 1.04
CA SER A 32 11.85 19.40 0.55
C SER A 32 11.25 18.72 1.78
N ALA A 33 10.03 19.12 2.15
CA ALA A 33 9.24 18.47 3.18
C ALA A 33 8.93 17.04 2.74
N SER A 34 9.88 16.12 2.87
CA SER A 34 9.63 14.70 2.82
C SER A 34 9.24 14.29 4.22
N THR A 35 7.96 14.42 4.55
CA THR A 35 7.38 13.61 5.63
C THR A 35 7.46 12.16 5.16
N ASP A 36 8.62 11.53 5.33
CA ASP A 36 8.89 10.12 5.09
C ASP A 36 8.25 9.27 6.20
N GLU A 37 6.99 9.57 6.52
CA GLU A 37 6.21 8.76 7.44
C GLU A 37 5.39 7.81 6.60
N LEU A 38 5.87 6.58 6.48
CA LEU A 38 5.19 5.51 5.77
C LEU A 38 3.79 5.31 6.37
N PHE A 39 2.76 5.51 5.55
CA PHE A 39 1.39 5.26 5.96
C PHE A 39 1.08 3.75 5.94
N GLN A 40 0.34 3.29 6.93
CA GLN A 40 -0.25 1.97 6.91
C GLN A 40 -1.63 2.02 6.24
N VAL A 41 -1.87 1.11 5.30
CA VAL A 41 -3.15 0.98 4.62
C VAL A 41 -4.14 0.21 5.50
N VAL A 42 -5.28 0.84 5.81
CA VAL A 42 -6.40 0.20 6.51
C VAL A 42 -7.48 -0.19 5.51
N GLN A 43 -7.72 -1.49 5.37
CA GLN A 43 -8.70 -2.03 4.45
C GLN A 43 -10.12 -1.79 4.98
N ARG A 44 -10.99 -1.23 4.14
CA ARG A 44 -12.43 -1.06 4.44
C ARG A 44 -13.32 -1.74 3.40
N PHE A 45 -12.73 -2.50 2.48
CA PHE A 45 -13.43 -3.18 1.42
C PHE A 45 -13.96 -4.54 1.86
N PRO A 46 -15.02 -5.05 1.20
CA PRO A 46 -15.57 -6.38 1.47
C PRO A 46 -14.51 -7.47 1.27
N GLN A 47 -14.60 -8.54 2.05
CA GLN A 47 -13.70 -9.69 1.92
C GLN A 47 -14.03 -10.57 0.71
N VAL A 48 -15.23 -10.41 0.14
CA VAL A 48 -15.69 -11.15 -1.03
C VAL A 48 -15.69 -10.20 -2.21
N LEU A 49 -14.68 -10.33 -3.06
CA LEU A 49 -14.54 -9.61 -4.32
C LEU A 49 -14.50 -10.63 -5.45
N VAL A 50 -15.06 -10.28 -6.59
CA VAL A 50 -15.08 -11.12 -7.79
C VAL A 50 -14.50 -10.33 -8.97
N PRO A 51 -14.08 -11.01 -10.04
CA PRO A 51 -13.63 -10.33 -11.24
C PRO A 51 -14.68 -9.33 -11.78
N GLY A 52 -14.17 -8.21 -12.29
CA GLY A 52 -14.94 -7.07 -12.79
C GLY A 52 -14.56 -5.77 -12.10
N GLU A 53 -15.54 -4.88 -11.97
CA GLU A 53 -15.40 -3.59 -11.29
C GLU A 53 -15.40 -3.77 -9.76
N VAL A 54 -14.21 -3.70 -9.16
CA VAL A 54 -14.05 -3.79 -7.70
C VAL A 54 -13.90 -2.42 -7.07
N ARG A 55 -14.48 -2.26 -5.89
CA ARG A 55 -14.38 -1.04 -5.08
C ARG A 55 -13.53 -1.34 -3.86
N LEU A 56 -12.40 -0.66 -3.76
CA LEU A 56 -11.44 -0.82 -2.68
C LEU A 56 -11.35 0.49 -1.87
N PRO A 57 -12.36 0.82 -1.04
CA PRO A 57 -12.20 1.88 -0.07
C PRO A 57 -11.09 1.54 0.93
N ILE A 58 -10.18 2.49 1.10
CA ILE A 58 -9.12 2.40 2.11
C ILE A 58 -9.11 3.66 2.98
N SER A 59 -8.63 3.50 4.21
CA SER A 59 -8.21 4.61 5.08
C SER A 59 -6.72 4.51 5.35
N LEU A 60 -6.13 5.62 5.80
CA LEU A 60 -4.73 5.67 6.17
C LEU A 60 -4.59 5.63 7.69
N ALA A 61 -3.53 4.98 8.16
CA ALA A 61 -3.13 4.97 9.56
C ALA A 61 -1.63 5.24 9.67
N HIS A 62 -1.20 5.62 10.86
CA HIS A 62 0.19 5.72 11.26
C HIS A 62 0.39 4.94 12.58
N GLN A 63 1.62 4.87 13.09
CA GLN A 63 1.95 4.22 14.37
C GLN A 63 1.09 4.71 15.57
N ALA A 64 0.61 5.96 15.53
CA ALA A 64 -0.23 6.56 16.55
C ALA A 64 -1.73 6.19 16.44
N GLY A 65 -2.15 5.54 15.35
CA GLY A 65 -3.55 5.19 15.09
C GLY A 65 -4.04 5.61 13.70
N MET A 66 -5.34 5.51 13.48
CA MET A 66 -5.96 5.92 12.22
C MET A 66 -5.80 7.43 12.00
N LEU A 67 -5.50 7.82 10.76
CA LEU A 67 -5.35 9.21 10.38
C LEU A 67 -6.71 9.80 10.05
N GLY A 68 -7.11 10.79 10.83
CA GLY A 68 -8.35 11.53 10.71
C GLY A 68 -8.11 13.03 10.58
N THR A 69 -9.19 13.80 10.40
CA THR A 69 -9.14 15.27 10.38
C THR A 69 -8.63 15.86 11.70
N THR A 70 -8.72 15.07 12.77
CA THR A 70 -8.30 15.45 14.13
C THR A 70 -6.83 15.10 14.42
N SER A 71 -6.17 14.32 13.55
CA SER A 71 -4.79 13.83 13.78
C SER A 71 -3.71 14.91 13.59
N GLY A 72 -4.07 16.10 13.09
CA GLY A 72 -3.14 17.21 12.87
C GLY A 72 -2.18 17.01 11.69
N ILE A 73 -2.35 15.92 10.93
CA ILE A 73 -1.60 15.59 9.71
C ILE A 73 -2.43 16.01 8.50
N ASP A 74 -1.82 16.75 7.56
CA ASP A 74 -2.48 17.10 6.31
C ASP A 74 -2.55 15.88 5.39
N LEU A 75 -3.76 15.44 5.10
CA LEU A 75 -4.02 14.26 4.27
C LEU A 75 -4.13 14.68 2.80
N PRO A 76 -3.63 13.89 1.84
CA PRO A 76 -3.71 14.27 0.43
C PRO A 76 -5.17 14.25 -0.07
N VAL A 77 -5.53 15.22 -0.93
CA VAL A 77 -6.87 15.25 -1.57
C VAL A 77 -7.04 14.12 -2.56
N GLU A 78 -5.97 13.73 -3.26
CA GLU A 78 -5.95 12.61 -4.18
C GLU A 78 -4.87 11.62 -3.75
N LEU A 79 -5.19 10.34 -3.83
CA LEU A 79 -4.27 9.26 -3.49
C LEU A 79 -4.09 8.36 -4.70
N ARG A 80 -2.84 7.97 -4.96
CA ARG A 80 -2.47 7.08 -6.05
C ARG A 80 -2.17 5.68 -5.50
N ALA A 81 -2.59 4.67 -6.23
CA ALA A 81 -2.29 3.29 -5.90
C ALA A 81 -2.04 2.46 -7.15
N THR A 82 -1.21 1.45 -7.01
CA THR A 82 -0.90 0.45 -8.03
C THR A 82 -1.37 -0.91 -7.54
N LEU A 83 -2.05 -1.66 -8.39
CA LEU A 83 -2.45 -3.03 -8.11
C LEU A 83 -1.46 -3.99 -8.77
N VAL A 84 -0.85 -4.86 -7.98
CA VAL A 84 0.13 -5.84 -8.42
C VAL A 84 -0.36 -7.24 -8.09
N ASN A 85 -0.22 -8.19 -9.01
CA ASN A 85 -0.47 -9.60 -8.73
C ASN A 85 0.58 -10.12 -7.75
N SER A 86 0.17 -10.65 -6.60
CA SER A 86 1.11 -11.07 -5.55
C SER A 86 1.92 -12.30 -5.92
N GLU A 87 1.40 -13.12 -6.84
CA GLU A 87 2.07 -14.35 -7.28
C GLU A 87 3.06 -14.09 -8.41
N THR A 88 2.67 -13.29 -9.42
CA THR A 88 3.50 -13.03 -10.61
C THR A 88 4.34 -11.76 -10.50
N GLY A 89 3.99 -10.83 -9.62
CA GLY A 89 4.58 -9.50 -9.55
C GLY A 89 4.16 -8.56 -10.69
N GLU A 90 3.19 -8.96 -11.51
CA GLU A 90 2.70 -8.18 -12.64
C GLU A 90 1.83 -7.00 -12.18
N VAL A 91 2.05 -5.83 -12.75
CA VAL A 91 1.18 -4.66 -12.51
C VAL A 91 -0.10 -4.84 -13.33
N VAL A 92 -1.21 -5.04 -12.64
CA VAL A 92 -2.55 -5.22 -13.25
C VAL A 92 -3.21 -3.87 -13.51
N VAL A 93 -3.02 -2.93 -12.59
CA VAL A 93 -3.54 -1.56 -12.71
C VAL A 93 -2.46 -0.59 -12.25
N GLU A 94 -2.03 0.28 -13.14
CA GLU A 94 -1.03 1.30 -12.88
C GLU A 94 -1.70 2.63 -12.50
N SER A 95 -1.21 3.26 -11.42
CA SER A 95 -1.57 4.63 -11.01
C SER A 95 -3.08 4.91 -10.95
N ALA A 96 -3.85 4.00 -10.34
CA ALA A 96 -5.24 4.26 -9.99
C ALA A 96 -5.31 5.50 -9.07
N VAL A 97 -6.26 6.40 -9.33
CA VAL A 97 -6.43 7.63 -8.52
C VAL A 97 -7.77 7.57 -7.82
N ALA A 98 -7.79 7.92 -6.53
CA ALA A 98 -9.00 8.12 -5.77
C ALA A 98 -8.98 9.47 -5.07
N THR A 99 -10.11 10.17 -5.05
CA THR A 99 -10.29 11.41 -4.29
C THR A 99 -10.66 11.08 -2.85
N ARG A 100 -10.22 11.90 -1.89
CA ARG A 100 -10.54 11.78 -0.48
C ARG A 100 -12.02 12.05 -0.24
N HIS A 101 -12.67 11.18 0.53
CA HIS A 101 -14.01 11.37 1.05
C HIS A 101 -13.93 11.63 2.56
N ASP A 102 -14.17 12.88 2.97
CA ASP A 102 -14.06 13.38 4.35
C ASP A 102 -15.33 14.10 4.85
N ALA A 103 -16.34 14.28 3.99
CA ALA A 103 -17.57 14.99 4.32
C ALA A 103 -18.35 14.28 5.46
N ASN A 104 -18.15 14.74 6.69
CA ASN A 104 -18.69 14.18 7.94
C ASN A 104 -18.21 12.75 8.26
N ILE A 105 -17.04 12.34 7.75
CA ILE A 105 -16.51 10.99 7.93
C ILE A 105 -15.07 11.09 8.45
N ASP A 106 -14.88 10.63 9.70
CA ASP A 106 -13.58 10.55 10.36
C ASP A 106 -13.37 9.11 10.89
N PRO A 107 -12.27 8.41 10.52
CA PRO A 107 -11.25 8.84 9.56
C PRO A 107 -11.77 8.82 8.11
N PRO A 108 -11.25 9.71 7.24
CA PRO A 108 -11.62 9.77 5.83
C PRO A 108 -11.20 8.51 5.09
N TYR A 109 -11.75 8.34 3.88
CA TYR A 109 -11.41 7.20 3.02
C TYR A 109 -11.25 7.60 1.56
N TRP A 110 -10.54 6.76 0.80
CA TRP A 110 -10.31 6.90 -0.63
C TRP A 110 -10.91 5.69 -1.35
N PRO A 111 -12.01 5.86 -2.10
CA PRO A 111 -12.70 4.76 -2.78
C PRO A 111 -12.06 4.45 -4.13
N PHE A 112 -10.99 3.65 -4.14
CA PHE A 112 -10.41 3.18 -5.40
C PHE A 112 -11.40 2.32 -6.18
N ARG A 113 -11.48 2.55 -7.49
CA ARG A 113 -12.26 1.75 -8.42
C ARG A 113 -11.32 1.22 -9.49
N MET A 114 -11.35 -0.07 -9.69
CA MET A 114 -10.46 -0.73 -10.64
C MET A 114 -11.14 -1.95 -11.25
N THR A 115 -10.76 -2.27 -12.48
CA THR A 115 -11.21 -3.45 -13.19
C THR A 115 -10.17 -4.55 -13.01
N VAL A 116 -10.57 -5.69 -12.44
CA VAL A 116 -9.69 -6.87 -12.30
C VAL A 116 -10.34 -8.06 -12.98
N SER A 117 -9.70 -8.62 -14.00
CA SER A 117 -10.30 -9.66 -14.85
C SER A 117 -10.12 -11.07 -14.32
N ASP A 118 -9.07 -11.30 -13.52
CA ASP A 118 -8.66 -12.63 -13.11
C ASP A 118 -8.90 -12.87 -11.61
N VAL A 119 -9.09 -14.13 -11.26
CA VAL A 119 -9.15 -14.60 -9.87
C VAL A 119 -7.72 -14.70 -9.35
N GLY A 120 -7.47 -14.24 -8.13
CA GLY A 120 -6.12 -14.26 -7.55
C GLY A 120 -5.96 -13.39 -6.32
N ILE A 121 -4.74 -13.36 -5.81
CA ILE A 121 -4.33 -12.47 -4.72
C ILE A 121 -3.50 -11.34 -5.31
N TYR A 122 -3.84 -10.12 -4.91
CA TYR A 122 -3.22 -8.89 -5.37
C TYR A 122 -2.74 -8.06 -4.17
N LEU A 123 -1.79 -7.18 -4.42
CA LEU A 123 -1.30 -6.19 -3.48
C LEU A 123 -1.66 -4.80 -4.01
N LEU A 124 -2.39 -4.05 -3.20
CA LEU A 124 -2.66 -2.64 -3.43
C LEU A 124 -1.56 -1.82 -2.77
N ILE A 125 -0.64 -1.30 -3.59
CA ILE A 125 0.48 -0.48 -3.14
C ILE A 125 0.09 0.99 -3.28
N VAL A 126 0.08 1.71 -2.16
CA VAL A 126 -0.34 3.11 -2.10
C VAL A 126 0.88 4.02 -2.07
N GLU A 127 0.85 5.12 -2.81
CA GLU A 127 1.93 6.11 -2.80
C GLU A 127 2.07 6.75 -1.41
N GLY A 128 3.29 6.80 -0.88
CA GLY A 128 3.57 7.22 0.50
C GLY A 128 3.22 6.19 1.58
N GLY A 129 2.68 5.02 1.19
CA GLY A 129 2.40 3.90 2.09
C GLY A 129 3.56 2.92 2.24
N THR A 130 3.39 1.91 3.09
CA THR A 130 4.34 0.80 3.19
C THR A 130 4.42 0.00 1.87
N PRO A 131 5.61 -0.50 1.48
CA PRO A 131 5.78 -1.25 0.23
C PRO A 131 5.08 -2.62 0.26
N GLU A 132 4.70 -3.12 1.44
CA GLU A 132 3.91 -4.34 1.61
C GLU A 132 2.50 -4.20 1.03
N GLY A 133 1.96 -2.98 0.99
CA GLY A 133 0.62 -2.70 0.49
C GLY A 133 -0.49 -3.39 1.28
N ALA A 134 -1.70 -3.41 0.71
CA ALA A 134 -2.86 -4.11 1.25
C ALA A 134 -3.19 -5.34 0.38
N GLY A 135 -3.32 -6.51 1.00
CA GLY A 135 -3.76 -7.73 0.33
C GLY A 135 -5.22 -7.64 -0.13
N VAL A 136 -5.47 -7.93 -1.40
CA VAL A 136 -6.78 -7.94 -2.05
C VAL A 136 -6.99 -9.32 -2.64
N GLN A 137 -8.03 -10.02 -2.20
CA GLN A 137 -8.36 -11.34 -2.73
C GLN A 137 -9.56 -11.23 -3.69
N ILE A 138 -9.34 -11.60 -4.95
CA ILE A 138 -10.41 -11.79 -5.94
C ILE A 138 -10.72 -13.29 -6.00
N MET A 139 -11.98 -13.64 -5.76
CA MET A 139 -12.48 -15.00 -5.65
C MET A 139 -13.27 -15.39 -6.90
N ASP A 140 -13.32 -16.69 -7.17
CA ASP A 140 -14.18 -17.23 -8.22
C ASP A 140 -15.67 -17.02 -7.87
N PRO A 141 -16.47 -16.35 -8.72
CA PRO A 141 -17.91 -16.19 -8.49
C PRO A 141 -18.65 -17.52 -8.30
N ALA A 142 -18.20 -18.61 -8.92
CA ALA A 142 -18.81 -19.93 -8.75
C ALA A 142 -18.58 -20.53 -7.35
N SER A 143 -17.56 -20.05 -6.63
CA SER A 143 -17.25 -20.50 -5.26
C SER A 143 -18.02 -19.75 -4.18
N ILE A 144 -18.74 -18.69 -4.55
CA ILE A 144 -19.46 -17.81 -3.61
C ILE A 144 -20.93 -18.22 -3.57
N SER A 145 -21.38 -18.73 -2.41
CA SER A 145 -22.79 -19.12 -2.19
C SER A 145 -23.75 -17.95 -2.03
N VAL A 146 -23.25 -16.71 -2.04
CA VAL A 146 -24.07 -15.49 -1.97
C VAL A 146 -24.43 -15.05 -3.39
N PRO A 147 -25.73 -14.87 -3.71
CA PRO A 147 -26.11 -14.38 -5.03
C PRO A 147 -25.48 -13.01 -5.31
N LEU A 148 -24.80 -12.92 -6.44
CA LEU A 148 -24.15 -11.69 -6.91
C LEU A 148 -25.19 -10.61 -7.22
N ILE A 149 -24.75 -9.36 -7.26
CA ILE A 149 -25.60 -8.22 -7.66
C ILE A 149 -26.12 -8.48 -9.09
N GLY A 150 -27.45 -8.56 -9.23
CA GLY A 150 -28.11 -8.87 -10.51
C GLY A 150 -28.37 -10.35 -10.78
N ALA A 151 -27.87 -11.27 -9.94
CA ALA A 151 -28.23 -12.68 -10.02
C ALA A 151 -29.66 -12.93 -9.51
N ALA A 152 -30.33 -13.92 -10.08
CA ALA A 152 -31.64 -14.35 -9.59
C ALA A 152 -31.50 -14.86 -8.15
N LEU A 153 -32.35 -14.35 -7.24
CA LEU A 153 -32.39 -14.84 -5.87
C LEU A 153 -32.88 -16.30 -5.87
N PRO A 154 -32.33 -17.17 -4.99
CA PRO A 154 -32.87 -18.50 -4.78
C PRO A 154 -34.36 -18.41 -4.44
N GLY A 155 -35.16 -19.35 -4.95
CA GLY A 155 -36.59 -19.43 -4.63
C GLY A 155 -36.81 -19.55 -3.12
N PHE A 156 -37.65 -18.70 -2.56
CA PHE A 156 -38.02 -18.74 -1.15
C PHE A 156 -39.30 -19.55 -1.00
N ASP A 157 -39.19 -20.76 -0.43
CA ASP A 157 -40.34 -21.62 -0.18
C ASP A 157 -40.97 -21.22 1.16
N THR A 158 -42.04 -20.43 1.13
CA THR A 158 -42.82 -20.12 2.33
C THR A 158 -43.78 -21.27 2.62
N PRO A 159 -43.68 -21.98 3.76
CA PRO A 159 -44.71 -22.92 4.14
C PRO A 159 -45.99 -22.14 4.45
N THR A 160 -46.95 -22.19 3.54
CA THR A 160 -48.34 -21.82 3.84
C THR A 160 -48.92 -22.92 4.73
N SER A 161 -49.08 -22.63 6.02
CA SER A 161 -49.93 -23.42 6.94
C SER A 161 -51.38 -23.00 6.82
#